data_AF-A0A372FQY3-F1
#
_entry.id   AF-A0A372FQY3-F1
#
_cell.length_a   1.000
_cell.length_b   1.000
_cell.length_c   1.000
_cell.angle_alpha   90.00
_cell.angle_beta   90.00
_cell.angle_gamma   90.00
#
_symmetry.space_group_name_H-M   'P 1'
#
loop_
_entity.id
_entity.type
_entity.pdbx_description
1 polymer ?
#
loop_
_entity_poly.entity_id
_entity_poly.type
_entity_poly.pdbx_seq_one_letter_code
_entity_poly.pdbx_strand_id
1 'polypeptide(L)'
;MITVLRFWAQVRALPVAQATAVAQAASRSEAAGGGGTGTLAIATRADTTTITDVEQSGGFHPADHAPVFLMLGVILTGLGGAMSVTHPLTANPPVNILFGEPCLWLGVLLLGAGLHLSRSQHLSAGAIKAASPVVFGVGLILAFCAAAIARFELIGAAPVEEPITGLLHAYPVVENTFFVLLYALSAAGALAFPWLLSRAGDLAWTIMKWSWSIAGLGFLIFSALNFYTHIGMMVNLTRPDAAFRF
;
A
#
# COMPACT_ATOMS: atom_id res chain seq x y z
N MET A 1 -4.08 -13.65 -3.27
CA MET A 1 -4.00 -13.16 -4.67
C MET A 1 -5.37 -12.80 -5.26
N ILE A 2 -6.40 -13.66 -5.14
CA ILE A 2 -7.76 -13.39 -5.65
C ILE A 2 -8.41 -12.14 -5.02
N THR A 3 -8.26 -11.93 -3.70
CA THR A 3 -8.81 -10.76 -2.98
C THR A 3 -8.17 -9.44 -3.42
N VAL A 4 -6.87 -9.46 -3.72
CA VAL A 4 -6.13 -8.28 -4.19
C VAL A 4 -6.55 -7.89 -5.61
N LEU A 5 -6.72 -8.87 -6.50
CA LEU A 5 -7.20 -8.62 -7.86
C LEU A 5 -8.63 -8.08 -7.89
N ARG A 6 -9.50 -8.56 -6.99
CA ARG A 6 -10.88 -8.04 -6.83
C ARG A 6 -10.91 -6.62 -6.29
N PHE A 7 -10.12 -6.33 -5.24
CA PHE A 7 -9.92 -4.97 -4.71
C PHE A 7 -9.54 -3.99 -5.84
N TRP A 8 -8.54 -4.36 -6.63
CA TRP A 8 -8.10 -3.54 -7.74
C TRP A 8 -9.18 -3.38 -8.84
N ALA A 9 -9.85 -4.45 -9.26
CA ALA A 9 -10.91 -4.36 -10.27
C ALA A 9 -12.05 -3.39 -9.88
N GLN A 10 -12.40 -3.32 -8.60
CA GLN A 10 -13.49 -2.49 -8.11
C GLN A 10 -13.10 -1.01 -7.94
N VAL A 11 -11.86 -0.71 -7.52
CA VAL A 11 -11.37 0.68 -7.53
C VAL A 11 -11.38 1.28 -8.93
N ARG A 12 -11.07 0.49 -9.97
CA ARG A 12 -11.16 0.91 -11.39
C ARG A 12 -12.60 1.22 -11.83
N ALA A 13 -13.61 0.59 -11.23
CA ALA A 13 -15.01 0.76 -11.62
C ALA A 13 -15.66 2.04 -11.06
N LEU A 14 -15.04 2.70 -10.06
CA LEU A 14 -15.60 3.88 -9.38
C LEU A 14 -15.94 5.07 -10.32
N PRO A 15 -15.08 5.46 -11.29
CA PRO A 15 -15.39 6.59 -12.16
C PRO A 15 -16.59 6.33 -13.08
N VAL A 16 -16.75 5.08 -13.54
CA VAL A 16 -17.85 4.66 -14.42
C VAL A 16 -19.16 4.61 -13.64
N ALA A 17 -19.15 4.03 -12.44
CA ALA A 17 -20.34 3.93 -11.60
C ALA A 17 -20.90 5.31 -11.21
N GLN A 18 -20.04 6.28 -10.90
CA GLN A 18 -20.46 7.64 -10.55
C GLN A 18 -21.03 8.41 -11.76
N ALA A 19 -20.45 8.26 -12.95
CA ALA A 19 -20.97 8.87 -14.17
C ALA A 19 -22.37 8.35 -14.52
N THR A 20 -22.59 7.04 -14.38
CA THR A 20 -23.89 6.42 -14.64
C THR A 20 -24.96 6.85 -13.63
N ALA A 21 -24.59 6.99 -12.34
CA ALA A 21 -25.51 7.44 -11.30
C ALA A 21 -25.99 8.88 -11.53
N VAL A 22 -25.10 9.79 -11.95
CA VAL A 22 -25.46 11.19 -12.28
C VAL A 22 -26.34 11.26 -13.52
N ALA A 23 -26.06 10.46 -14.56
CA ALA A 23 -26.89 10.41 -15.76
C ALA A 23 -28.31 9.86 -15.47
N GLN A 24 -28.43 8.84 -14.60
CA GLN A 24 -29.72 8.31 -14.16
C GLN A 24 -30.50 9.28 -13.26
N ALA A 25 -29.82 10.06 -12.42
CA ALA A 25 -30.46 11.09 -11.61
C ALA A 25 -31.00 12.24 -12.49
N ALA A 26 -30.23 12.62 -13.53
CA ALA A 26 -30.66 13.63 -14.51
C ALA A 26 -31.90 13.16 -15.29
N SER A 27 -31.90 11.93 -15.83
CA SER A 27 -33.05 11.41 -16.59
C SER A 27 -34.32 11.20 -15.75
N ARG A 28 -34.17 10.86 -14.46
CA ARG A 28 -35.30 10.81 -13.51
C ARG A 28 -35.88 12.19 -13.19
N SER A 29 -35.05 13.23 -13.14
CA SER A 29 -35.52 14.60 -12.96
C SER A 29 -36.28 15.13 -14.19
N GLU A 30 -35.87 14.72 -15.39
CA GLU A 30 -36.59 15.03 -16.63
C GLU A 30 -37.93 14.28 -16.71
N ALA A 31 -37.97 13.01 -16.28
CA ALA A 31 -39.21 12.23 -16.20
C ALA A 31 -40.19 12.74 -15.13
N ALA A 32 -39.70 13.33 -14.04
CA ALA A 32 -40.53 13.92 -12.98
C ALA A 32 -41.06 15.33 -13.32
N GLY A 33 -40.55 15.98 -14.37
CA GLY A 33 -41.04 17.28 -14.85
C GLY A 33 -42.33 17.22 -15.68
N GLY A 34 -42.84 16.01 -15.96
CA GLY A 34 -44.03 15.79 -16.78
C GLY A 34 -45.21 15.21 -16.00
N GLY A 35 -45.93 16.05 -15.26
CA GLY A 35 -47.36 15.87 -14.97
C GLY A 35 -47.78 14.89 -13.87
N GLY A 36 -48.63 15.38 -12.95
CA GLY A 36 -49.80 14.62 -12.47
C GLY A 36 -49.68 13.81 -11.19
N THR A 37 -50.24 14.37 -10.11
CA THR A 37 -51.10 13.73 -9.10
C THR A 37 -50.98 12.22 -8.81
N GLY A 38 -50.61 11.92 -7.56
CA GLY A 38 -51.23 10.87 -6.74
C GLY A 38 -50.74 9.43 -6.93
N THR A 39 -50.19 8.85 -5.86
CA THR A 39 -50.76 7.67 -5.16
C THR A 39 -49.78 7.24 -4.07
N LEU A 40 -50.28 7.31 -2.83
CA LEU A 40 -49.64 6.79 -1.63
C LEU A 40 -49.73 5.26 -1.69
N ALA A 41 -48.62 4.56 -1.95
CA ALA A 41 -48.56 3.10 -1.86
C ALA A 41 -47.84 2.69 -0.58
N ILE A 42 -48.63 2.28 0.41
CA ILE A 42 -48.21 1.60 1.63
C ILE A 42 -47.63 0.24 1.21
N ALA A 43 -46.32 0.08 1.28
CA ALA A 43 -45.67 -1.21 1.07
C ALA A 43 -45.64 -1.98 2.38
N THR A 44 -46.46 -3.03 2.44
CA THR A 44 -46.47 -4.07 3.47
C THR A 44 -45.11 -4.74 3.58
N ARG A 45 -44.51 -4.67 4.76
CA ARG A 45 -43.28 -5.36 5.16
C ARG A 45 -43.58 -6.86 5.30
N ALA A 46 -43.25 -7.64 4.28
CA ALA A 46 -43.15 -9.09 4.38
C ALA A 46 -41.66 -9.44 4.52
N ASP A 47 -41.32 -10.03 5.67
CA ASP A 47 -40.07 -10.72 5.94
C ASP A 47 -39.87 -11.83 4.90
N THR A 48 -39.05 -11.55 3.90
CA THR A 48 -38.42 -12.56 3.07
C THR A 48 -36.94 -12.23 3.05
N THR A 49 -36.21 -12.61 4.10
CA THR A 49 -34.76 -12.84 4.04
C THR A 49 -34.53 -13.97 3.06
N THR A 50 -34.52 -13.59 1.78
CA THR A 50 -34.30 -14.49 0.65
C THR A 50 -32.80 -14.74 0.60
N ILE A 51 -32.42 -16.00 0.37
CA ILE A 51 -31.04 -16.50 0.24
C ILE A 51 -30.22 -15.73 -0.84
N THR A 52 -30.85 -14.86 -1.62
CA THR A 52 -30.21 -13.91 -2.54
C THR A 52 -29.40 -12.80 -1.87
N ASP A 53 -29.61 -12.49 -0.58
CA ASP A 53 -28.78 -11.51 0.14
C ASP A 53 -27.35 -12.01 0.38
N VAL A 54 -27.15 -13.33 0.35
CA VAL A 54 -25.82 -13.95 0.45
C VAL A 54 -25.07 -13.90 -0.90
N GLU A 55 -25.78 -13.68 -2.02
CA GLU A 55 -25.17 -13.67 -3.35
C GLU A 55 -24.87 -12.24 -3.86
N GLN A 56 -25.46 -11.20 -3.24
CA GLN A 56 -25.08 -9.80 -3.48
C GLN A 56 -23.91 -9.30 -2.63
N SER A 57 -23.35 -10.12 -1.74
CA SER A 57 -22.25 -9.74 -0.84
C SER A 57 -20.86 -9.69 -1.51
N GLY A 58 -20.77 -9.76 -2.84
CA GLY A 58 -19.53 -9.59 -3.59
C GLY A 58 -19.10 -8.13 -3.77
N GLY A 59 -19.83 -7.17 -3.17
CA GLY A 59 -19.52 -5.75 -3.20
C GLY A 59 -18.25 -5.41 -2.41
N PHE A 60 -17.41 -4.53 -2.96
CA PHE A 60 -16.28 -3.96 -2.23
C PHE A 60 -16.78 -3.09 -1.09
N HIS A 61 -16.54 -3.49 0.16
CA HIS A 61 -16.81 -2.65 1.32
C HIS A 61 -15.47 -2.09 1.86
N PRO A 62 -15.22 -0.76 1.81
CA PRO A 62 -13.95 -0.19 2.27
C PRO A 62 -13.61 -0.57 3.71
N ALA A 63 -14.62 -0.73 4.57
CA ALA A 63 -14.44 -1.12 5.95
C ALA A 63 -13.75 -2.49 6.13
N ASP A 64 -13.94 -3.43 5.20
CA ASP A 64 -13.34 -4.77 5.28
C ASP A 64 -11.81 -4.74 5.14
N HIS A 65 -11.28 -3.68 4.53
CA HIS A 65 -9.86 -3.46 4.34
C HIS A 65 -9.22 -2.65 5.48
N ALA A 66 -10.03 -1.98 6.31
CA ALA A 66 -9.53 -1.13 7.40
C ALA A 66 -8.59 -1.87 8.38
N PRO A 67 -8.86 -3.13 8.80
CA PRO A 67 -7.98 -3.82 9.75
C PRO A 67 -6.54 -3.99 9.24
N VAL A 68 -6.36 -4.26 7.95
CA VAL A 68 -5.02 -4.42 7.35
C VAL A 68 -4.26 -3.10 7.39
N PHE A 69 -4.93 -1.99 7.04
CA PHE A 69 -4.33 -0.66 7.09
C PHE A 69 -3.96 -0.25 8.52
N LEU A 70 -4.85 -0.50 9.48
CA LEU A 70 -4.59 -0.21 10.89
C LEU A 70 -3.42 -1.04 11.43
N MET A 71 -3.40 -2.34 11.17
CA MET A 71 -2.34 -3.24 11.65
C MET A 71 -0.98 -2.85 11.08
N LEU A 72 -0.88 -2.67 9.76
CA LEU A 72 0.36 -2.21 9.13
C LEU A 72 0.74 -0.81 9.61
N GLY A 73 -0.23 0.08 9.80
CA GLY A 73 -0.03 1.42 10.31
C GLY A 73 0.60 1.42 11.71
N VAL A 74 0.09 0.60 12.63
CA VAL A 74 0.66 0.46 13.99
C VAL A 74 2.10 -0.06 13.92
N ILE A 75 2.33 -1.14 13.17
CA ILE A 75 3.66 -1.77 13.07
C ILE A 75 4.68 -0.79 12.48
N LEU A 76 4.36 -0.16 11.35
CA LEU A 76 5.27 0.75 10.65
C LEU A 76 5.50 2.04 11.43
N THR A 77 4.48 2.58 12.10
CA THR A 77 4.66 3.75 12.98
C THR A 77 5.57 3.42 14.15
N GLY A 78 5.37 2.28 14.81
CA GLY A 78 6.17 1.87 15.96
C GLY A 78 7.62 1.58 15.59
N LEU A 79 7.84 0.71 14.59
CA LEU A 79 9.20 0.33 14.16
C LEU A 79 9.91 1.47 13.43
N GLY A 80 9.20 2.19 12.57
CA GLY A 80 9.72 3.39 11.89
C GLY A 80 10.11 4.47 12.89
N GLY A 81 9.23 4.76 13.85
CA GLY A 81 9.50 5.71 14.92
C GLY A 81 10.69 5.31 15.79
N ALA A 82 10.80 4.03 16.15
CA ALA A 82 11.97 3.53 16.86
C ALA A 82 13.26 3.79 16.06
N MET A 83 13.31 3.38 14.79
CA MET A 83 14.46 3.63 13.92
C MET A 83 14.78 5.13 13.78
N SER A 84 13.77 5.99 13.58
CA SER A 84 13.94 7.44 13.43
C SER A 84 14.45 8.13 14.70
N VAL A 85 14.20 7.59 15.89
CA VAL A 85 14.70 8.19 17.14
C VAL A 85 16.04 7.59 17.55
N THR A 86 16.27 6.31 17.26
CA THR A 86 17.47 5.59 17.71
C THR A 86 18.58 5.53 16.66
N HIS A 87 18.36 5.97 15.42
CA HIS A 87 19.39 5.89 14.36
C HIS A 87 20.74 6.50 14.74
N PRO A 88 20.87 7.60 15.52
CA PRO A 88 22.19 8.14 15.87
C PRO A 88 23.03 7.19 16.74
N LEU A 89 22.38 6.18 17.35
CA LEU A 89 22.99 5.24 18.27
C LEU A 89 23.29 3.88 17.62
N THR A 90 23.01 3.70 16.33
CA THR A 90 23.19 2.41 15.65
C THR A 90 24.49 2.34 14.85
N ALA A 91 24.87 1.12 14.47
CA ALA A 91 26.08 0.88 13.67
C ALA A 91 25.98 1.43 12.23
N ASN A 92 24.77 1.61 11.70
CA ASN A 92 24.53 2.17 10.37
C ASN A 92 23.40 3.23 10.37
N PRO A 93 23.67 4.44 10.89
CA PRO A 93 22.67 5.50 11.00
C PRO A 93 22.00 5.90 9.67
N PRO A 94 22.72 6.03 8.53
CA PRO A 94 22.10 6.41 7.26
C PRO A 94 21.03 5.43 6.77
N VAL A 95 21.26 4.13 6.94
CA VAL A 95 20.29 3.09 6.57
C VAL A 95 19.03 3.16 7.43
N ASN A 96 19.17 3.45 8.71
CA ASN A 96 18.03 3.58 9.62
C ASN A 96 17.19 4.84 9.35
N ILE A 97 17.80 5.93 8.88
CA ILE A 97 17.05 7.10 8.38
C ILE A 97 16.28 6.71 7.12
N LEU A 98 16.98 6.08 6.16
CA LEU A 98 16.45 5.68 4.87
C LEU A 98 15.22 4.77 4.99
N PHE A 99 15.21 3.81 5.91
CA PHE A 99 14.05 2.95 6.16
C PHE A 99 13.08 3.55 7.18
N GLY A 100 13.60 4.12 8.27
CA GLY A 100 12.82 4.55 9.42
C GLY A 100 11.85 5.67 9.12
N GLU A 101 12.32 6.76 8.51
CA GLU A 101 11.46 7.93 8.26
C GLU A 101 10.35 7.63 7.25
N PRO A 102 10.62 6.97 6.10
CA PRO A 102 9.54 6.57 5.20
C PRO A 102 8.56 5.59 5.83
N CYS A 103 9.03 4.62 6.63
CA CYS A 103 8.15 3.70 7.36
C CYS A 103 7.28 4.41 8.39
N LEU A 104 7.85 5.32 9.19
CA LEU A 104 7.10 6.10 10.18
C LEU A 104 5.99 6.90 9.49
N TRP A 105 6.35 7.64 8.44
CA TRP A 105 5.41 8.49 7.75
C TRP A 105 4.33 7.68 7.03
N LEU A 106 4.69 6.60 6.33
CA LEU A 106 3.72 5.66 5.74
C LEU A 106 2.82 5.03 6.81
N GLY A 107 3.37 4.66 7.97
CA GLY A 107 2.63 4.09 9.08
C GLY A 107 1.53 5.03 9.58
N VAL A 108 1.87 6.30 9.81
CA VAL A 108 0.90 7.32 10.24
C VAL A 108 -0.20 7.53 9.19
N LEU A 109 0.17 7.54 7.90
CA LEU A 109 -0.80 7.64 6.81
C LEU A 109 -1.74 6.44 6.75
N LEU A 110 -1.22 5.22 6.92
CA LEU A 110 -2.01 3.99 6.95
C LEU A 110 -2.94 3.94 8.15
N LEU A 111 -2.53 4.44 9.32
CA LEU A 111 -3.42 4.60 10.47
C LEU A 111 -4.58 5.54 10.15
N GLY A 112 -4.29 6.73 9.60
CA GLY A 112 -5.33 7.68 9.19
C GLY A 112 -6.28 7.09 8.15
N ALA A 113 -5.74 6.42 7.13
CA ALA A 113 -6.51 5.75 6.09
C ALA A 113 -7.38 4.61 6.67
N GLY A 114 -6.82 3.76 7.53
CA GLY A 114 -7.56 2.67 8.17
C GLY A 114 -8.70 3.18 9.04
N LEU A 115 -8.47 4.23 9.83
CA LEU A 115 -9.52 4.88 10.63
C LEU A 115 -10.61 5.51 9.76
N HIS A 116 -10.25 6.08 8.61
CA HIS A 116 -11.23 6.59 7.65
C HIS A 116 -12.04 5.44 7.02
N LEU A 117 -11.36 4.42 6.49
CA LEU A 117 -11.99 3.26 5.84
C LEU A 117 -12.95 2.52 6.79
N SER A 118 -12.61 2.41 8.07
CA SER A 118 -13.46 1.75 9.08
C SER A 118 -14.85 2.37 9.24
N ARG A 119 -15.01 3.63 8.82
CA ARG A 119 -16.26 4.39 8.89
C ARG A 119 -16.90 4.60 7.52
N SER A 120 -16.19 4.25 6.45
CA SER A 120 -16.60 4.53 5.07
C SER A 120 -17.40 3.37 4.50
N GLN A 121 -18.59 3.69 4.00
CA GLN A 121 -19.46 2.74 3.28
C GLN A 121 -19.05 2.63 1.80
N HIS A 122 -18.45 3.67 1.24
CA HIS A 122 -18.01 3.71 -0.16
C HIS A 122 -16.76 4.57 -0.31
N LEU A 123 -15.91 4.23 -1.28
CA LEU A 123 -14.75 5.03 -1.69
C LEU A 123 -15.19 6.03 -2.75
N SER A 124 -15.06 7.32 -2.47
CA SER A 124 -15.46 8.39 -3.40
C SER A 124 -14.26 8.90 -4.21
N ALA A 125 -14.51 9.39 -5.43
CA ALA A 125 -13.51 10.11 -6.22
C ALA A 125 -12.95 11.34 -5.47
N GLY A 126 -13.76 11.98 -4.62
CA GLY A 126 -13.33 13.07 -3.76
C GLY A 126 -12.25 12.64 -2.75
N ALA A 127 -12.41 11.47 -2.13
CA ALA A 127 -11.40 10.92 -1.22
C ALA A 127 -10.09 10.59 -1.94
N ILE A 128 -10.16 10.00 -3.13
CA ILE A 128 -8.98 9.73 -3.98
C ILE A 128 -8.27 11.04 -4.35
N LYS A 129 -9.03 12.07 -4.74
CA LYS A 129 -8.49 13.39 -5.08
C LYS A 129 -7.84 14.07 -3.86
N ALA A 130 -8.41 13.92 -2.67
CA ALA A 130 -7.84 14.45 -1.44
C ALA A 130 -6.57 13.73 -1.01
N ALA A 131 -6.50 12.41 -1.20
CA ALA A 131 -5.31 11.60 -0.91
C ALA A 131 -4.18 11.81 -1.92
N SER A 132 -4.51 12.20 -3.15
CA SER A 132 -3.59 12.36 -4.28
C SER A 132 -2.29 13.13 -3.97
N PRO A 133 -2.31 14.37 -3.45
CA PRO A 133 -1.07 15.10 -3.17
C PRO A 133 -0.21 14.43 -2.10
N VAL A 134 -0.84 13.76 -1.12
CA VAL A 134 -0.13 13.02 -0.08
C VAL A 134 0.58 11.83 -0.70
N VAL A 135 -0.12 10.99 -1.47
CA VAL A 135 0.47 9.82 -2.14
C VAL A 135 1.57 10.24 -3.13
N PHE A 136 1.36 11.33 -3.88
CA PHE A 136 2.40 11.89 -4.74
C PHE A 136 3.64 12.32 -3.97
N GLY A 137 3.46 12.97 -2.80
CA GLY A 137 4.54 13.30 -1.88
C GLY A 137 5.32 12.06 -1.41
N VAL A 138 4.63 10.95 -1.12
CA VAL A 138 5.28 9.64 -0.85
C VAL A 138 6.20 9.27 -2.01
N GLY A 139 5.67 9.37 -3.23
CA GLY A 139 6.40 9.02 -4.44
C GLY A 139 7.68 9.84 -4.62
N LEU A 140 7.63 11.14 -4.35
CA LEU A 140 8.82 11.99 -4.40
C LEU A 140 9.86 11.58 -3.36
N ILE A 141 9.46 11.38 -2.10
CA ILE A 141 10.36 10.94 -1.02
C ILE A 141 11.04 9.62 -1.43
N LEU A 142 10.27 8.62 -1.86
CA LEU A 142 10.81 7.33 -2.28
C LEU A 142 11.74 7.43 -3.50
N ALA A 143 11.45 8.33 -4.45
CA ALA A 143 12.33 8.58 -5.58
C ALA A 143 13.68 9.17 -5.15
N PHE A 144 13.67 10.12 -4.20
CA PHE A 144 14.91 10.68 -3.64
C PHE A 144 15.66 9.65 -2.79
N CYS A 145 14.98 8.79 -2.04
CA CYS A 145 15.58 7.66 -1.36
C CYS A 145 16.26 6.70 -2.36
N ALA A 146 15.59 6.35 -3.47
CA ALA A 146 16.18 5.53 -4.53
C ALA A 146 17.44 6.18 -5.12
N ALA A 147 17.38 7.48 -5.39
CA ALA A 147 18.53 8.24 -5.88
C ALA A 147 19.68 8.28 -4.85
N ALA A 148 19.38 8.43 -3.56
CA ALA A 148 20.36 8.43 -2.50
C ALA A 148 21.04 7.05 -2.36
N ILE A 149 20.27 5.97 -2.39
CA ILE A 149 20.80 4.59 -2.40
C ILE A 149 21.72 4.38 -3.60
N ALA A 150 21.29 4.79 -4.80
CA ALA A 150 22.08 4.66 -6.01
C ALA A 150 23.37 5.49 -5.97
N ARG A 151 23.31 6.72 -5.43
CA ARG A 151 24.43 7.66 -5.45
C ARG A 151 25.48 7.38 -4.36
N PHE A 152 25.03 6.95 -3.19
CA PHE A 152 25.88 6.82 -2.00
C PHE A 152 26.10 5.36 -1.58
N GLU A 153 25.57 4.40 -2.34
CA GLU A 153 25.69 2.96 -2.06
C GLU A 153 25.28 2.61 -0.61
N LEU A 154 24.20 3.23 -0.13
CA LEU A 154 23.83 3.27 1.29
C LEU A 154 23.61 1.89 1.91
N ILE A 155 23.17 0.90 1.13
CA ILE A 155 22.93 -0.46 1.64
C ILE A 155 24.25 -1.20 1.84
N GLY A 156 25.22 -1.00 0.94
CA GLY A 156 26.52 -1.65 1.00
C GLY A 156 26.45 -3.17 0.82
N ALA A 157 27.36 -3.89 1.49
CA ALA A 157 27.39 -5.34 1.56
C ALA A 157 26.85 -5.82 2.91
N ALA A 158 25.98 -6.83 2.90
CA ALA A 158 25.63 -7.56 4.10
C ALA A 158 26.86 -8.13 4.82
N PRO A 159 26.87 -8.17 6.17
CA PRO A 159 27.89 -8.84 6.96
C PRO A 159 28.11 -10.31 6.53
N VAL A 160 29.35 -10.78 6.56
CA VAL A 160 29.69 -12.17 6.16
C VAL A 160 29.08 -13.21 7.09
N GLU A 161 28.68 -12.79 8.29
CA GLU A 161 28.04 -13.60 9.31
C GLU A 161 26.55 -13.80 9.05
N GLU A 162 25.93 -13.03 8.15
CA GLU A 162 24.53 -13.20 7.79
C GLU A 162 24.31 -14.43 6.89
N PRO A 163 23.35 -15.31 7.23
CA PRO A 163 22.90 -16.32 6.31
C PRO A 163 22.34 -15.72 5.02
N ILE A 164 22.62 -16.37 3.88
CA ILE A 164 22.12 -15.99 2.55
C ILE A 164 22.72 -14.66 2.04
N THR A 165 22.41 -13.52 2.66
CA THR A 165 22.87 -12.19 2.25
C THR A 165 24.39 -12.05 2.39
N GLY A 166 24.99 -12.62 3.45
CA GLY A 166 26.44 -12.69 3.62
C GLY A 166 27.17 -13.48 2.53
N LEU A 167 26.51 -14.39 1.81
CA LEU A 167 27.09 -15.08 0.64
C LEU A 167 27.37 -14.11 -0.52
N LEU A 168 26.66 -12.98 -0.55
CA LEU A 168 26.79 -11.92 -1.54
C LEU A 168 27.67 -10.76 -1.04
N HIS A 169 28.38 -10.92 0.09
CA HIS A 169 29.24 -9.88 0.66
C HIS A 169 30.25 -9.30 -0.35
N ALA A 170 30.79 -10.14 -1.23
CA ALA A 170 31.73 -9.72 -2.28
C ALA A 170 31.08 -8.90 -3.42
N TYR A 171 29.75 -8.82 -3.45
CA TYR A 171 28.96 -8.19 -4.50
C TYR A 171 27.97 -7.15 -3.92
N PRO A 172 28.44 -6.09 -3.25
CA PRO A 172 27.59 -5.05 -2.61
C PRO A 172 26.60 -4.39 -3.58
N VAL A 173 26.95 -4.32 -4.86
CA VAL A 173 26.11 -3.73 -5.90
C VAL A 173 24.77 -4.48 -6.05
N VAL A 174 24.71 -5.78 -5.72
CA VAL A 174 23.49 -6.58 -5.87
C VAL A 174 22.41 -6.10 -4.91
N GLU A 175 22.71 -6.03 -3.61
CA GLU A 175 21.76 -5.57 -2.61
C GLU A 175 21.42 -4.09 -2.79
N ASN A 176 22.41 -3.26 -3.09
CA ASN A 176 22.17 -1.84 -3.35
C ASN A 176 21.22 -1.64 -4.54
N THR A 177 21.47 -2.31 -5.67
CA THR A 177 20.61 -2.23 -6.87
C THR A 177 19.21 -2.76 -6.59
N PHE A 178 19.08 -3.84 -5.82
CA PHE A 178 17.79 -4.38 -5.41
C PHE A 178 16.94 -3.33 -4.70
N PHE A 179 17.51 -2.61 -3.72
CA PHE A 179 16.78 -1.55 -3.01
C PHE A 179 16.52 -0.31 -3.86
N VAL A 180 17.43 0.08 -4.76
CA VAL A 180 17.16 1.14 -5.75
C VAL A 180 15.90 0.79 -6.54
N LEU A 181 15.80 -0.45 -7.05
CA LEU A 181 14.65 -0.89 -7.84
C LEU A 181 13.37 -0.95 -7.01
N LEU A 182 13.41 -1.46 -5.77
CA LEU A 182 12.23 -1.50 -4.90
C LEU A 182 11.68 -0.10 -4.60
N TYR A 183 12.56 0.84 -4.25
CA TYR A 183 12.15 2.22 -3.95
C TYR A 183 11.69 2.94 -5.22
N ALA A 184 12.42 2.82 -6.34
CA ALA A 184 12.04 3.44 -7.60
C ALA A 184 10.69 2.93 -8.12
N LEU A 185 10.42 1.62 -7.98
CA LEU A 185 9.16 1.04 -8.38
C LEU A 185 8.02 1.51 -7.47
N SER A 186 8.22 1.51 -6.15
CA SER A 186 7.24 2.06 -5.20
C SER A 186 6.93 3.53 -5.49
N ALA A 187 7.97 4.31 -5.79
CA ALA A 187 7.87 5.70 -6.20
C ALA A 187 7.07 5.85 -7.49
N ALA A 188 7.34 5.05 -8.53
CA ALA A 188 6.62 5.12 -9.81
C ALA A 188 5.11 4.95 -9.64
N GLY A 189 4.67 4.00 -8.80
CA GLY A 189 3.25 3.81 -8.53
C GLY A 189 2.62 4.97 -7.76
N ALA A 190 3.34 5.53 -6.79
CA ALA A 190 2.87 6.65 -5.99
C ALA A 190 2.85 7.97 -6.78
N LEU A 191 3.85 8.20 -7.62
CA LEU A 191 3.90 9.32 -8.54
C LEU A 191 2.78 9.23 -9.57
N ALA A 192 2.45 8.04 -10.10
CA ALA A 192 1.35 7.88 -11.05
C ALA A 192 -0.05 8.17 -10.44
N PHE A 193 -0.18 8.15 -9.11
CA PHE A 193 -1.46 8.20 -8.41
C PHE A 193 -2.36 9.41 -8.76
N PRO A 194 -1.87 10.65 -8.91
CA PRO A 194 -2.73 11.80 -9.24
C PRO A 194 -3.47 11.67 -10.57
N TRP A 195 -2.94 10.85 -11.48
CA TRP A 195 -3.51 10.67 -12.81
C TRP A 195 -4.59 9.60 -12.86
N LEU A 196 -4.91 8.93 -11.76
CA LEU A 196 -5.93 7.86 -11.71
C LEU A 196 -7.31 8.29 -12.20
N LEU A 197 -7.70 9.54 -11.92
CA LEU A 197 -9.00 10.11 -12.30
C LEU A 197 -8.94 10.93 -13.60
N SER A 198 -7.79 10.95 -14.27
CA SER A 198 -7.58 11.72 -15.51
C SER A 198 -7.88 10.89 -16.76
N ARG A 199 -7.79 11.51 -17.95
CA ARG A 199 -7.86 10.80 -19.24
C ARG A 199 -6.74 9.75 -19.41
N ALA A 200 -5.64 9.88 -18.68
CA ALA A 200 -4.55 8.89 -18.63
C ALA A 200 -4.76 7.82 -17.54
N GLY A 201 -5.97 7.74 -16.95
CA GLY A 201 -6.28 6.90 -15.80
C GLY A 201 -5.95 5.42 -16.00
N ASP A 202 -6.17 4.86 -17.19
CA ASP A 202 -5.86 3.45 -17.47
C ASP A 202 -4.35 3.13 -17.44
N LEU A 203 -3.52 4.03 -17.96
CA LEU A 203 -2.06 3.89 -17.92
C LEU A 203 -1.56 4.08 -16.48
N ALA A 204 -2.00 5.17 -15.82
CA ALA A 204 -1.64 5.47 -14.43
C ALA A 204 -2.01 4.31 -13.49
N TRP A 205 -3.20 3.76 -13.68
CA TRP A 205 -3.68 2.58 -13.00
C TRP A 205 -2.79 1.36 -13.23
N THR A 206 -2.43 1.10 -14.49
CA THR A 206 -1.57 -0.05 -14.85
C THR A 206 -0.20 0.08 -14.20
N ILE A 207 0.42 1.26 -14.28
CA ILE A 207 1.70 1.56 -13.64
C ILE A 207 1.60 1.34 -12.14
N MET A 208 0.63 1.97 -11.46
CA MET A 208 0.44 1.86 -10.02
C MET A 208 0.23 0.41 -9.57
N LYS A 209 -0.71 -0.30 -10.21
CA LYS A 209 -1.05 -1.69 -9.87
C LYS A 209 0.18 -2.59 -9.93
N TRP A 210 0.93 -2.57 -11.03
CA TRP A 210 2.07 -3.45 -11.20
C TRP A 210 3.24 -3.02 -10.33
N SER A 211 3.49 -1.72 -10.23
CA SER A 211 4.58 -1.18 -9.43
C SER A 211 4.44 -1.58 -7.96
N TRP A 212 3.27 -1.33 -7.36
CA TRP A 212 3.04 -1.66 -5.96
C TRP A 212 2.90 -3.16 -5.71
N SER A 213 2.37 -3.93 -6.67
CA SER A 213 2.29 -5.38 -6.51
C SER A 213 3.68 -6.03 -6.51
N ILE A 214 4.54 -5.64 -7.46
CA ILE A 214 5.89 -6.18 -7.57
C ILE A 214 6.76 -5.69 -6.41
N ALA A 215 6.73 -4.39 -6.11
CA ALA A 215 7.50 -3.84 -4.99
C ALA A 215 7.03 -4.41 -3.65
N GLY A 216 5.72 -4.52 -3.43
CA GLY A 216 5.15 -5.12 -2.22
C GLY A 216 5.52 -6.59 -2.06
N LEU A 217 5.52 -7.37 -3.15
CA LEU A 217 6.01 -8.75 -3.12
C LEU A 217 7.51 -8.82 -2.80
N GLY A 218 8.30 -7.93 -3.40
CA GLY A 218 9.74 -7.82 -3.13
C GLY A 218 10.03 -7.46 -1.67
N PHE A 219 9.37 -6.45 -1.12
CA PHE A 219 9.47 -6.09 0.30
C PHE A 219 9.02 -7.23 1.22
N LEU A 220 7.95 -7.95 0.88
CA LEU A 220 7.46 -9.07 1.67
C LEU A 220 8.49 -10.20 1.74
N ILE A 221 8.99 -10.64 0.58
CA ILE A 221 9.98 -11.71 0.49
C ILE A 221 11.27 -11.28 1.19
N PHE A 222 11.75 -10.07 0.89
CA PHE A 222 12.96 -9.55 1.51
C PHE A 222 12.81 -9.45 3.03
N SER A 223 11.69 -8.92 3.54
CA SER A 223 11.46 -8.81 4.99
C SER A 223 11.43 -10.18 5.68
N ALA A 224 10.80 -11.18 5.05
CA ALA A 224 10.79 -12.55 5.57
C ALA A 224 12.20 -13.15 5.62
N LEU A 225 13.00 -12.93 4.57
CA LEU A 225 14.42 -13.32 4.56
C LEU A 225 15.19 -12.56 5.63
N ASN A 226 14.95 -11.26 5.79
CA ASN A 226 15.69 -10.41 6.71
C ASN A 226 15.52 -10.86 8.17
N PHE A 227 14.33 -11.33 8.56
CA PHE A 227 14.13 -11.95 9.87
C PHE A 227 15.02 -13.19 10.06
N TYR A 228 15.14 -14.03 9.04
CA TYR A 228 15.99 -15.21 9.09
C TYR A 228 17.48 -14.83 9.15
N THR A 229 17.93 -13.91 8.29
CA THR A 229 19.35 -13.53 8.18
C THR A 229 19.85 -12.81 9.43
N HIS A 230 19.11 -11.83 9.98
CA HIS A 230 19.54 -11.12 11.19
C HIS A 230 19.55 -12.01 12.43
N ILE A 231 18.57 -12.92 12.58
CA ILE A 231 18.58 -13.89 13.69
C ILE A 231 19.78 -14.83 13.55
N GLY A 232 20.05 -15.34 12.35
CA GLY A 232 21.19 -16.20 12.08
C GLY A 232 22.54 -15.52 12.34
N MET A 233 22.69 -14.26 11.92
CA MET A 233 23.88 -13.46 12.24
C MET A 233 24.12 -13.37 13.75
N MET A 234 23.08 -13.06 14.54
CA MET A 234 23.20 -12.99 15.99
C MET A 234 23.63 -14.32 16.61
N VAL A 235 23.16 -15.45 16.06
CA VAL A 235 23.60 -16.79 16.50
C VAL A 235 25.07 -17.03 16.13
N ASN A 236 25.47 -16.73 14.89
CA ASN A 236 26.84 -16.89 14.40
C ASN A 236 27.85 -16.04 15.20
N LEU A 237 27.47 -14.82 15.57
CA LEU A 237 28.29 -13.93 16.40
C LEU A 237 28.42 -14.39 17.86
N THR A 238 27.38 -15.01 18.42
CA THR A 238 27.35 -15.38 19.85
C THR A 238 27.83 -16.80 20.15
N ARG A 239 27.92 -17.67 19.13
CA ARG A 239 28.31 -19.09 19.27
C ARG A 239 29.31 -19.50 18.20
N PRO A 240 30.57 -19.01 18.26
CA PRO A 240 31.58 -19.28 17.22
C PRO A 240 32.05 -20.74 17.16
N ASP A 241 31.77 -21.54 18.19
CA ASP A 241 32.12 -22.96 18.34
C ASP A 241 31.01 -23.93 17.88
N ALA A 242 29.77 -23.45 17.75
CA ALA A 242 28.70 -24.22 17.13
C ALA A 242 29.01 -24.35 15.63
N ALA A 243 29.02 -25.58 15.11
CA ALA A 243 29.20 -25.84 13.70
C ALA A 243 27.98 -25.36 12.88
N PHE A 244 27.78 -24.05 12.76
CA PHE A 244 26.88 -23.43 11.80
C PHE A 244 27.63 -22.38 10.98
N ARG A 245 27.87 -22.76 9.72
CA ARG A 245 28.25 -21.88 8.63
C ARG A 245 27.25 -22.15 7.50
N PHE A 246 26.05 -21.64 7.71
CA PHE A 246 25.28 -20.91 6.73
C PHE A 246 24.88 -19.62 7.41
#